data_AF-A0A7C9PFI5-F1
#
_entry.id   AF-A0A7C9PFI5-F1
#
_cell.length_a   1.000
_cell.length_b   1.000
_cell.length_c   1.000
_cell.angle_alpha   90.00
_cell.angle_beta   90.00
_cell.angle_gamma   90.00
#
_symmetry.space_group_name_H-M   'P 1'
#
loop_
_entity.id
_entity.type
_entity.pdbx_description
1 polymer ?
#
loop_
_entity_poly.entity_id
_entity_poly.type
_entity_poly.pdbx_seq_one_letter_code
_entity_poly.pdbx_strand_id
1 'polypeptide(L)'
;MNSQIQPSTQFIVIQAPPTVDLAGAAELMKVHPESVREMIQTGELAAGQLGRGYVIRTADVMALVDRSVMEQTAARVAARQRSGLPTAGVVAKSPARRVLGRAPK
;
A
#
# COMPACT_ATOMS: atom_id res chain seq x y z
N MET A 1 -4.28 53.19 -12.96
CA MET A 1 -3.13 52.61 -12.24
C MET A 1 -3.67 51.49 -11.36
N ASN A 2 -3.30 50.27 -11.72
CA ASN A 2 -3.88 49.03 -11.22
C ASN A 2 -3.53 48.79 -9.75
N SER A 3 -4.52 48.52 -8.91
CA SER A 3 -4.29 47.86 -7.62
C SER A 3 -4.84 46.45 -7.71
N GLN A 4 -3.92 45.49 -7.87
CA GLN A 4 -4.19 44.06 -7.85
C GLN A 4 -4.83 43.67 -6.52
N ILE A 5 -6.05 43.16 -6.58
CA ILE A 5 -6.63 42.37 -5.49
C ILE A 5 -5.98 40.99 -5.57
N GLN A 6 -5.11 40.67 -4.62
CA GLN A 6 -4.55 39.32 -4.48
C GLN A 6 -5.68 38.39 -4.01
N PRO A 7 -5.99 37.27 -4.70
CA PRO A 7 -6.92 36.29 -4.19
C PRO A 7 -6.24 35.54 -3.04
N SER A 8 -6.70 35.77 -1.81
CA SER A 8 -6.35 34.97 -0.65
C SER A 8 -6.95 33.57 -0.81
N THR A 9 -6.23 32.67 -1.49
CA THR A 9 -6.58 31.26 -1.59
C THR A 9 -6.48 30.62 -0.21
N GLN A 10 -7.62 30.50 0.46
CA GLN A 10 -7.75 29.65 1.64
C GLN A 10 -7.60 28.20 1.18
N PHE A 11 -6.45 27.59 1.45
CA PHE A 11 -6.29 26.15 1.28
C PHE A 11 -7.12 25.46 2.36
N ILE A 12 -8.17 24.77 1.94
CA ILE A 12 -8.88 23.83 2.80
C ILE A 12 -7.92 22.66 3.04
N VAL A 13 -7.21 22.69 4.16
CA VAL A 13 -6.37 21.58 4.56
C VAL A 13 -7.29 20.50 5.11
N ILE A 14 -7.52 19.45 4.32
CA ILE A 14 -8.32 18.30 4.72
C ILE A 14 -7.49 17.48 5.70
N GLN A 15 -7.51 17.86 6.98
CA GLN A 15 -6.79 17.17 8.05
C GLN A 15 -7.54 15.89 8.38
N ALA A 16 -6.91 14.73 8.14
CA ALA A 16 -7.40 13.47 8.70
C ALA A 16 -7.42 13.58 10.24
N PRO A 17 -8.37 12.93 10.93
CA PRO A 17 -8.42 12.98 12.39
C PRO A 17 -7.10 12.46 12.97
N PRO A 18 -6.55 13.10 14.01
CA PRO A 18 -5.24 12.76 14.57
C PRO A 18 -5.21 11.36 15.19
N THR A 19 -6.39 10.84 15.54
CA THR A 19 -6.58 9.53 16.17
C THR A 19 -7.80 8.82 15.60
N VAL A 20 -7.78 7.50 15.69
CA VAL A 20 -8.87 6.59 15.31
C VAL A 20 -9.15 5.59 16.42
N ASP A 21 -10.35 5.03 16.40
CA ASP A 21 -10.75 3.90 17.24
C ASP A 21 -10.46 2.56 16.55
N LEU A 22 -10.87 1.45 17.17
CA LEU A 22 -10.69 0.10 16.60
C LEU A 22 -11.36 -0.04 15.23
N ALA A 23 -12.58 0.48 15.08
CA ALA A 23 -13.34 0.37 13.84
C ALA A 23 -12.68 1.19 12.72
N GLY A 24 -12.31 2.44 13.00
CA GLY A 24 -11.61 3.30 12.04
C GLY A 24 -10.25 2.71 11.63
N ALA A 25 -9.48 2.18 12.58
CA ALA A 25 -8.22 1.49 12.26
C ALA A 25 -8.45 0.26 11.36
N ALA A 26 -9.48 -0.54 11.65
CA ALA A 26 -9.84 -1.71 10.86
C ALA A 26 -10.22 -1.33 9.42
N GLU A 27 -10.99 -0.25 9.25
CA GLU A 27 -11.37 0.27 7.93
C GLU A 27 -10.17 0.75 7.11
N LEU A 28 -9.20 1.39 7.77
CA LEU A 28 -7.97 1.88 7.14
C LEU A 28 -7.07 0.71 6.72
N MET A 29 -6.90 -0.27 7.60
CA MET A 29 -6.05 -1.44 7.36
C MET A 29 -6.71 -2.50 6.47
N LYS A 30 -8.03 -2.40 6.20
CA LYS A 30 -8.85 -3.40 5.50
C LYS A 30 -8.82 -4.77 6.19
N VAL A 31 -8.89 -4.78 7.51
CA VAL A 31 -8.92 -5.99 8.35
C VAL A 31 -10.15 -5.99 9.26
N HIS A 32 -10.39 -7.08 9.99
CA HIS A 32 -11.46 -7.16 10.97
C HIS A 32 -11.07 -6.40 12.27
N PRO A 33 -12.00 -5.71 12.96
CA PRO A 33 -11.70 -4.99 14.21
C PRO A 33 -11.09 -5.88 15.31
N GLU A 34 -11.46 -7.16 15.37
CA GLU A 34 -10.88 -8.09 16.33
C GLU A 34 -9.39 -8.36 16.06
N SER A 35 -8.98 -8.38 14.78
CA SER A 35 -7.56 -8.49 14.43
C SER A 35 -6.78 -7.25 14.88
N VAL A 36 -7.38 -6.06 14.78
CA VAL A 36 -6.77 -4.83 15.32
C VAL A 36 -6.62 -4.91 16.83
N ARG A 37 -7.64 -5.42 17.52
CA ARG A 37 -7.57 -5.64 18.97
C ARG A 37 -6.45 -6.62 19.33
N GLU A 38 -6.31 -7.72 18.59
CA GLU A 38 -5.25 -8.69 18.78
C GLU A 38 -3.87 -8.04 18.57
N MET A 39 -3.69 -7.26 17.50
CA MET A 39 -2.45 -6.51 17.25
C MET A 39 -2.09 -5.54 18.38
N ILE A 40 -3.08 -4.94 19.03
CA ILE A 40 -2.86 -4.09 20.21
C ILE A 40 -2.43 -4.94 21.41
N GLN A 41 -3.04 -6.10 21.61
CA GLN A 41 -2.71 -7.02 22.72
C GLN A 41 -1.32 -7.65 22.57
N THR A 42 -0.90 -7.96 21.34
CA THR A 42 0.44 -8.48 21.04
C THR A 42 1.52 -7.39 21.06
N GLY A 43 1.12 -6.11 21.10
CA GLY A 43 2.02 -4.96 21.10
C GLY A 43 2.55 -4.60 19.71
N GLU A 44 1.95 -5.15 18.64
CA GLU A 44 2.29 -4.81 17.25
C GLU A 44 1.76 -3.43 16.86
N LEU A 45 0.61 -3.03 17.42
CA LEU A 45 0.02 -1.70 17.20
C LEU A 45 -0.04 -0.91 18.51
N ALA A 46 0.59 0.27 18.53
CA ALA A 46 0.59 1.15 19.68
C ALA A 46 -0.78 1.81 19.86
N ALA A 47 -1.43 1.55 21.00
CA ALA A 47 -2.71 2.14 21.35
C ALA A 47 -2.77 2.53 22.83
N GLY A 48 -3.49 3.60 23.13
CA GLY A 48 -3.85 3.97 24.51
C GLY A 48 -5.26 3.50 24.82
N GLN A 49 -5.49 3.00 26.03
CA GLN A 49 -6.85 2.73 26.51
C GLN A 49 -7.41 3.98 27.18
N LEU A 50 -8.47 4.56 26.60
CA LEU A 50 -9.17 5.72 27.14
C LEU A 50 -10.60 5.30 27.53
N GLY A 51 -10.80 5.06 28.82
CA GLY A 51 -12.04 4.51 29.36
C GLY A 51 -12.30 3.09 28.86
N ARG A 52 -13.42 2.89 28.16
CA ARG A 52 -13.80 1.58 27.60
C ARG A 52 -13.31 1.36 26.16
N GLY A 53 -12.71 2.38 25.54
CA GLY A 53 -12.27 2.35 24.15
C GLY A 53 -10.75 2.37 24.01
N TYR A 54 -10.27 1.88 22.87
CA TYR A 54 -8.90 2.11 22.43
C TYR A 54 -8.83 3.34 21.54
N VAL A 55 -7.76 4.11 21.70
CA VAL A 55 -7.43 5.25 20.85
C VAL A 55 -6.05 5.01 20.27
N ILE A 56 -5.98 5.08 18.95
CA ILE A 56 -4.81 4.75 18.15
C ILE A 56 -4.46 6.00 17.36
N ARG A 57 -3.18 6.34 17.25
CA ARG A 57 -2.78 7.46 16.38
C ARG A 57 -2.88 7.02 14.93
N THR A 58 -3.48 7.85 14.09
CA THR A 58 -3.61 7.58 12.66
C THR A 58 -2.23 7.37 12.01
N ALA A 59 -1.21 8.11 12.46
CA ALA A 59 0.16 7.96 11.99
C ALA A 59 0.76 6.57 12.26
N ASP A 60 0.48 5.97 13.42
CA ASP A 60 1.01 4.65 13.78
C ASP A 60 0.33 3.55 12.96
N VAL A 61 -0.98 3.67 12.72
CA VAL A 61 -1.73 2.76 11.84
C VAL A 61 -1.14 2.79 10.42
N MET A 62 -0.95 3.99 9.86
CA MET A 62 -0.40 4.13 8.51
C MET A 62 1.03 3.60 8.41
N ALA A 63 1.87 3.88 9.41
CA ALA A 63 3.24 3.35 9.45
C ALA A 63 3.27 1.82 9.46
N LEU A 64 2.36 1.17 10.20
CA LEU A 64 2.25 -0.28 10.22
C LEU A 64 1.80 -0.84 8.85
N VAL A 65 0.83 -0.18 8.20
CA VAL A 65 0.37 -0.56 6.85
C VAL A 65 1.51 -0.46 5.85
N ASP A 66 2.22 0.67 5.81
CA ASP A 66 3.33 0.89 4.90
C ASP A 66 4.41 -0.18 5.08
N ARG A 67 4.81 -0.42 6.34
CA ARG A 67 5.77 -1.47 6.68
C ARG A 67 5.32 -2.84 6.18
N SER A 68 4.08 -3.22 6.45
CA SER A 68 3.53 -4.52 6.06
C SER A 68 3.51 -4.70 4.54
N VAL A 69 3.08 -3.67 3.81
CA VAL A 69 3.06 -3.69 2.35
C VAL A 69 4.47 -3.82 1.78
N MET A 70 5.43 -3.07 2.32
CA MET A 70 6.82 -3.12 1.89
C MET A 70 7.45 -4.49 2.14
N GLU A 71 7.28 -5.07 3.33
CA GLU A 71 7.81 -6.39 3.69
C GLU A 71 7.21 -7.48 2.79
N GLN A 72 5.89 -7.48 2.61
CA GLN A 72 5.21 -8.45 1.73
C GLN A 72 5.63 -8.30 0.27
N THR A 73 5.79 -7.07 -0.21
CA THR A 73 6.22 -6.80 -1.58
C THR A 73 7.66 -7.26 -1.79
N ALA A 74 8.57 -6.95 -0.86
CA ALA A 74 9.95 -7.40 -0.91
C ALA A 74 10.05 -8.93 -0.92
N ALA A 75 9.26 -9.62 -0.08
CA ALA A 75 9.21 -11.08 -0.06
C ALA A 75 8.73 -11.67 -1.41
N ARG A 76 7.71 -11.08 -2.03
CA ARG A 76 7.21 -11.50 -3.37
C ARG A 76 8.25 -11.27 -4.46
N VAL A 77 8.95 -10.13 -4.45
CA VAL A 77 10.03 -9.86 -5.41
C VAL A 77 11.17 -10.86 -5.24
N ALA A 78 11.62 -11.10 -4.01
CA ALA A 78 12.67 -12.07 -3.72
C ALA A 78 12.28 -13.51 -4.09
N ALA A 79 11.03 -13.90 -3.88
CA ALA A 79 10.50 -15.19 -4.32
C ALA A 79 10.53 -15.32 -5.85
N ARG A 80 10.15 -14.26 -6.59
CA ARG A 80 10.15 -14.24 -8.06
C ARG A 80 11.57 -14.31 -8.66
N GLN A 81 12.53 -13.64 -8.03
CA GLN A 81 13.94 -13.72 -8.44
C GLN A 81 14.49 -15.15 -8.25
N ARG A 82 14.13 -15.81 -7.15
CA ARG A 82 14.53 -17.20 -6.88
C ARG A 82 13.88 -18.22 -7.83
N SER A 83 12.65 -17.96 -8.29
CA SER A 83 11.95 -18.87 -9.20
C SER A 83 12.33 -18.71 -10.68
N GLY A 84 13.26 -17.81 -11.01
CA GLY A 84 13.77 -17.63 -12.37
C GLY A 84 12.73 -17.13 -13.39
N LEU A 85 11.55 -16.68 -12.93
CA LEU A 85 10.48 -16.24 -13.80
C LEU A 85 10.75 -14.80 -14.26
N PRO A 86 10.94 -14.54 -15.57
CA PRO A 86 11.38 -13.23 -16.04
C PRO A 86 10.41 -12.12 -15.60
N THR A 87 10.98 -11.06 -15.05
CA THR A 87 10.31 -9.78 -14.79
C THR A 87 9.96 -9.16 -16.14
N ALA A 88 8.68 -8.88 -16.35
CA ALA A 88 8.14 -8.44 -17.63
C ALA A 88 8.92 -7.24 -18.18
N GLY A 89 9.44 -7.39 -19.39
CA GLY A 89 10.27 -6.39 -20.06
C GLY A 89 11.13 -6.91 -21.21
N VAL A 90 11.29 -8.23 -21.38
CA VAL A 90 11.82 -8.81 -22.62
C VAL A 90 10.64 -9.23 -23.48
N VAL A 91 10.35 -8.41 -24.49
CA VAL A 91 9.64 -8.84 -25.69
C VAL A 91 10.24 -10.19 -26.07
N ALA A 92 9.42 -11.25 -26.05
CA ALA A 92 9.79 -12.52 -26.66
C ALA A 92 9.92 -12.30 -28.17
N LYS A 93 11.02 -11.69 -28.61
CA LYS A 93 11.45 -11.69 -30.00
C LYS A 93 12.31 -12.93 -30.13
N SER A 94 11.70 -14.02 -30.57
CA SER A 94 12.41 -15.21 -31.01
C SER A 94 11.53 -16.06 -31.91
N PRO A 95 12.12 -16.71 -32.91
CA PRO A 95 12.52 -16.05 -34.15
C PRO A 95 11.72 -16.63 -35.31
N ALA A 96 11.88 -16.04 -36.49
CA ALA A 96 11.35 -16.50 -37.76
C ALA A 96 11.20 -18.03 -37.84
N ARG A 97 9.97 -18.50 -38.07
CA ARG A 97 9.70 -19.87 -38.50
C ARG A 97 10.38 -20.04 -39.86
N ARG A 98 11.60 -20.60 -39.83
CA ARG A 98 12.42 -20.88 -41.02
C ARG A 98 11.54 -21.68 -41.99
N VAL A 99 11.24 -21.07 -43.12
CA VAL A 99 10.57 -21.70 -44.26
C VAL A 99 11.47 -22.85 -44.70
N LEU A 100 11.09 -24.09 -44.39
CA LEU A 100 11.62 -25.24 -45.11
C LEU A 100 10.76 -25.34 -46.37
N GLY A 101 11.33 -24.93 -47.50
CA GLY A 101 10.69 -25.06 -48.80
C GLY A 101 10.28 -26.51 -49.06
N ARG A 102 9.04 -26.70 -49.51
CA ARG A 102 8.61 -27.94 -50.14
C ARG A 102 8.70 -27.71 -51.65
N ALA A 103 9.61 -28.44 -52.29
CA ALA A 103 9.78 -28.47 -53.73
C ALA A 103 8.46 -28.89 -54.43
N PRO A 104 8.13 -28.34 -55.61
CA PRO A 104 7.05 -28.86 -56.43
C PRO A 104 7.44 -30.24 -57.00
N LYS A 105 6.46 -31.13 -57.13
CA LYS A 105 6.58 -32.35 -57.93
C LYS A 105 6.42 -32.01 -59.40
#